data_AF-A0A847ED55-F1
#
_entry.id   AF-A0A847ED55-F1
#
_cell.length_a   1.000
_cell.length_b   1.000
_cell.length_c   1.000
_cell.angle_alpha   90.00
_cell.angle_beta   90.00
_cell.angle_gamma   90.00
#
_symmetry.space_group_name_H-M   'P 1'
#
loop_
_entity.id
_entity.type
_entity.pdbx_description
1 polymer ?
#
loop_
_entity_poly.entity_id
_entity_poly.type
_entity_poly.pdbx_seq_one_letter_code
_entity_poly.pdbx_strand_id
1 'polypeptide(L)'
;MIMKTRILLSALLILIFGLLSGAGTAYANEEDVLKTLSYKLPVTRNGVTVTKVATPFWQSEYPGPVIDVRSKKSGTMTVQAYQSLRKLDSPVACTIKHGIYHPWSKTKNSVIHYYTITPVEDYKALKKAKLEEYTIHAGDIITNVVYLSEGFCKGNLKNRQIEFTCSALQENQRDFQLLGKAENGSRPEQWLYVKCEEGHKAFIQDTALLNKNGVKKGSLSNTGKSALDFLFKTYP
;
A
#
# COMPACT_ATOMS: atom_id res chain seq x y z
N MET A 1 -52.85 43.92 -43.36
CA MET A 1 -51.82 43.22 -44.16
C MET A 1 -51.16 42.17 -43.27
N ILE A 2 -51.67 40.94 -43.23
CA ILE A 2 -51.36 39.81 -44.13
C ILE A 2 -49.85 39.47 -44.14
N MET A 3 -49.50 38.52 -43.26
CA MET A 3 -48.84 37.23 -43.53
C MET A 3 -47.65 37.17 -44.51
N LYS A 4 -46.53 36.61 -44.01
CA LYS A 4 -45.79 35.49 -44.65
C LYS A 4 -44.87 34.80 -43.60
N THR A 5 -45.19 33.63 -43.03
CA THR A 5 -44.81 32.23 -43.44
C THR A 5 -43.27 32.04 -43.57
N ARG A 6 -42.54 31.09 -42.95
CA ARG A 6 -42.67 29.61 -42.79
C ARG A 6 -41.59 29.07 -41.79
N ILE A 7 -41.92 28.10 -40.91
CA ILE A 7 -41.53 26.64 -40.92
C ILE A 7 -40.03 26.41 -40.64
N LEU A 8 -39.57 25.72 -39.58
CA LEU A 8 -39.76 24.29 -39.27
C LEU A 8 -39.74 23.99 -37.76
N LEU A 9 -40.78 23.29 -37.32
CA LEU A 9 -40.75 22.32 -36.22
C LEU A 9 -39.85 21.14 -36.61
N SER A 10 -39.02 20.66 -35.70
CA SER A 10 -38.57 19.26 -35.67
C SER A 10 -38.48 18.83 -34.21
N ALA A 11 -39.65 18.45 -33.69
CA ALA A 11 -39.76 17.57 -32.55
C ALA A 11 -40.01 16.16 -33.08
N LEU A 12 -39.08 15.24 -32.82
CA LEU A 12 -39.28 13.79 -32.81
C LEU A 12 -38.40 13.28 -31.66
N LEU A 13 -38.87 13.33 -30.41
CA LEU A 13 -39.64 12.29 -29.73
C LEU A 13 -39.04 10.86 -29.87
N ILE A 14 -38.45 10.42 -28.74
CA ILE A 14 -38.64 9.12 -28.07
C ILE A 14 -37.85 7.91 -28.58
N LEU A 15 -36.85 7.51 -27.79
CA LEU A 15 -36.79 6.23 -27.04
C LEU A 15 -35.60 6.33 -26.05
N ILE A 16 -35.80 6.54 -24.73
CA ILE A 16 -36.25 5.59 -23.69
C ILE A 16 -35.05 4.91 -22.98
N PHE A 17 -34.96 5.20 -21.67
CA PHE A 17 -34.19 4.60 -20.57
C PHE A 17 -32.70 4.99 -20.40
N GLY A 18 -32.25 5.57 -19.28
CA GLY A 18 -32.91 5.75 -18.00
C GLY A 18 -32.30 6.87 -17.14
N LEU A 19 -33.20 7.67 -16.57
CA LEU A 19 -33.01 8.31 -15.28
C LEU A 19 -32.91 7.19 -14.23
N LEU A 20 -31.79 7.13 -13.48
CA LEU A 20 -31.67 6.75 -12.06
C LEU A 20 -30.25 6.24 -11.76
N SER A 21 -29.37 7.17 -11.40
CA SER A 21 -28.30 7.02 -10.41
C SER A 21 -27.60 8.37 -10.39
N GLY A 22 -28.03 9.29 -9.54
CA GLY A 22 -27.83 9.14 -8.11
C GLY A 22 -26.59 9.97 -7.79
N ALA A 23 -26.86 11.12 -7.17
CA ALA A 23 -25.86 12.02 -6.62
C ALA A 23 -24.71 11.26 -5.95
N GLY A 24 -23.49 11.62 -6.32
CA GLY A 24 -22.30 10.97 -5.79
C GLY A 24 -21.00 11.56 -6.33
N THR A 25 -20.93 12.87 -6.58
CA THR A 25 -19.64 13.54 -6.54
C THR A 25 -19.20 13.55 -5.09
N ALA A 26 -18.63 12.43 -4.66
CA ALA A 26 -17.83 12.36 -3.46
C ALA A 26 -16.64 13.29 -3.71
N TYR A 27 -16.74 14.52 -3.22
CA TYR A 27 -15.58 15.28 -2.84
C TYR A 27 -14.87 14.43 -1.78
N ALA A 28 -13.96 13.58 -2.23
CA ALA A 28 -13.01 12.95 -1.34
C ALA A 28 -12.31 14.09 -0.62
N ASN A 29 -12.53 14.20 0.69
CA ASN A 29 -11.84 15.17 1.52
C ASN A 29 -10.35 15.08 1.20
N GLU A 30 -9.65 16.20 1.07
CA GLU A 30 -8.22 16.24 0.76
C GLU A 30 -7.39 15.39 1.76
N GLU A 31 -7.93 15.24 2.97
CA GLU A 31 -7.41 14.38 4.05
C GLU A 31 -7.62 12.86 3.82
N ASP A 32 -8.62 12.44 3.02
CA ASP A 32 -8.82 11.04 2.60
C ASP A 32 -8.03 10.70 1.32
N VAL A 33 -7.79 11.68 0.43
CA VAL A 33 -6.90 11.51 -0.73
C VAL A 33 -5.44 11.31 -0.28
N LEU A 34 -5.03 11.94 0.83
CA LEU A 34 -3.71 11.74 1.42
C LEU A 34 -3.49 10.33 1.99
N LYS A 35 -4.57 9.55 2.23
CA LYS A 35 -4.49 8.18 2.79
C LYS A 35 -4.35 7.09 1.73
N THR A 36 -4.32 7.42 0.45
CA THR A 36 -4.26 6.43 -0.65
C THR A 36 -2.99 6.51 -1.49
N LEU A 37 -2.28 7.63 -1.47
CA LEU A 37 -1.09 7.83 -2.30
C LEU A 37 0.21 7.51 -1.56
N SER A 38 1.11 6.77 -2.21
CA SER A 38 2.48 6.60 -1.73
C SER A 38 3.19 7.96 -1.67
N TYR A 39 3.98 8.22 -0.63
CA TYR A 39 4.71 9.48 -0.47
C TYR A 39 6.14 9.26 0.03
N LYS A 40 7.05 10.20 -0.28
CA LYS A 40 8.43 10.18 0.22
C LYS A 40 8.46 10.48 1.72
N LEU A 41 9.17 9.65 2.46
CA LEU A 41 9.30 9.72 3.91
C LEU A 41 10.79 9.69 4.29
N PRO A 42 11.37 10.79 4.81
CA PRO A 42 12.67 10.73 5.47
C PRO A 42 12.53 9.89 6.74
N VAL A 43 13.32 8.82 6.80
CA VAL A 43 13.31 7.79 7.83
C VAL A 43 14.68 7.78 8.49
N THR A 44 14.70 7.97 9.81
CA THR A 44 15.91 7.85 10.63
C THR A 44 15.91 6.51 11.35
N ARG A 45 16.96 5.71 11.14
CA ARG A 45 17.24 4.45 11.84
C ARG A 45 18.71 4.43 12.23
N ASN A 46 19.02 4.07 13.48
CA ASN A 46 20.41 3.99 13.98
C ASN A 46 21.25 5.26 13.69
N GLY A 47 20.64 6.45 13.78
CA GLY A 47 21.31 7.73 13.52
C GLY A 47 21.46 8.11 12.04
N VAL A 48 21.12 7.23 11.10
CA VAL A 48 21.19 7.49 9.66
C VAL A 48 19.81 7.88 9.14
N THR A 49 19.73 8.97 8.37
CA THR A 49 18.49 9.41 7.72
C THR A 49 18.54 9.16 6.23
N VAL A 50 17.57 8.39 5.73
CA VAL A 50 17.40 8.09 4.31
C VAL A 50 15.97 8.37 3.86
N THR A 51 15.80 8.72 2.59
CA THR A 51 14.46 8.87 2.01
C THR A 51 13.93 7.50 1.60
N LYS A 52 12.80 7.11 2.19
CA LYS A 52 12.03 5.91 1.85
C LYS A 52 10.69 6.31 1.22
N VAL A 53 9.92 5.34 0.75
CA VAL A 53 8.52 5.56 0.35
C VAL A 53 7.60 4.90 1.35
N ALA A 54 6.64 5.68 1.85
CA ALA A 54 5.53 5.20 2.65
C ALA A 54 4.34 4.95 1.74
N THR A 55 3.90 3.70 1.66
CA THR A 55 2.68 3.31 0.95
C THR A 55 1.61 2.96 1.99
N PRO A 56 0.44 3.60 1.95
CA PRO A 56 -0.65 3.38 2.92
C PRO A 56 -1.42 2.09 2.56
N PHE A 57 -0.70 0.98 2.51
CA PHE A 57 -1.20 -0.36 2.25
C PHE A 57 -0.24 -1.39 2.84
N TRP A 58 -0.75 -2.61 3.09
CA TRP A 58 0.04 -3.75 3.54
C TRP A 58 0.60 -4.50 2.34
N GLN A 59 1.82 -4.16 1.93
CA GLN A 59 2.51 -4.80 0.81
C GLN A 59 3.07 -6.15 1.23
N SER A 60 2.21 -7.15 1.29
CA SER A 60 2.62 -8.54 1.42
C SER A 60 2.03 -9.35 0.28
N GLU A 61 2.80 -10.29 -0.25
CA GLU A 61 2.27 -11.22 -1.24
C GLU A 61 1.14 -12.00 -0.60
N TYR A 62 -0.02 -12.02 -1.28
CA TYR A 62 -1.04 -13.00 -0.97
C TYR A 62 -0.35 -14.39 -0.90
N PRO A 63 -0.55 -15.19 0.16
CA PRO A 63 -1.58 -15.06 1.19
C PRO A 63 -1.14 -14.53 2.57
N GLY A 64 0.01 -13.86 2.76
CA GLY A 64 0.39 -13.44 4.12
C GLY A 64 1.47 -12.35 4.20
N PRO A 65 1.74 -11.80 5.40
CA PRO A 65 1.41 -12.39 6.69
C PRO A 65 0.12 -11.86 7.32
N VAL A 66 -0.57 -12.79 7.98
CA VAL A 66 -1.67 -12.51 8.91
C VAL A 66 -1.10 -12.54 10.32
N ILE A 67 -1.47 -11.59 11.17
CA ILE A 67 -1.03 -11.57 12.57
C ILE A 67 -2.21 -11.91 13.48
N ASP A 68 -2.10 -13.04 14.17
CA ASP A 68 -3.07 -13.49 15.16
C ASP A 68 -2.61 -13.14 16.57
N VAL A 69 -3.22 -12.10 17.14
CA VAL A 69 -3.02 -11.70 18.53
C VAL A 69 -4.06 -12.41 19.39
N ARG A 70 -3.83 -13.71 19.66
CA ARG A 70 -4.67 -14.53 20.56
C ARG A 70 -6.18 -14.47 20.23
N SER A 71 -6.55 -14.41 18.95
CA SER A 71 -7.92 -14.17 18.46
C SER A 71 -9.00 -15.11 19.01
N LYS A 72 -8.64 -16.32 19.46
CA LYS A 72 -9.55 -17.26 20.13
C LYS A 72 -9.94 -16.86 21.57
N LYS A 73 -9.37 -15.78 22.10
CA LYS A 73 -9.64 -15.26 23.45
C LYS A 73 -10.01 -13.78 23.34
N SER A 74 -11.00 -13.34 24.11
CA SER A 74 -11.18 -11.91 24.36
C SER A 74 -10.04 -11.38 25.24
N GLY A 75 -9.80 -10.08 25.20
CA GLY A 75 -8.79 -9.42 26.01
C GLY A 75 -7.94 -8.45 25.21
N THR A 76 -6.88 -7.98 25.85
CA THR A 76 -5.98 -6.96 25.33
C THR A 76 -4.54 -7.34 25.63
N MET A 77 -3.61 -6.72 24.90
CA MET A 77 -2.19 -6.87 25.10
C MET A 77 -1.52 -5.50 24.93
N THR A 78 -0.58 -5.18 25.81
CA THR A 78 0.25 -3.98 25.68
C THR A 78 1.50 -4.30 24.87
N VAL A 79 1.76 -3.48 23.85
CA VAL A 79 2.94 -3.60 22.99
C VAL A 79 3.67 -2.27 22.91
N GLN A 80 4.91 -2.34 22.44
CA GLN A 80 5.68 -1.16 22.11
C GLN A 80 5.22 -0.63 20.75
N ALA A 81 4.96 0.68 20.69
CA ALA A 81 4.56 1.38 19.49
C ALA A 81 5.33 2.71 19.38
N TYR A 82 5.11 3.44 18.29
CA TYR A 82 5.78 4.70 18.01
C TYR A 82 4.80 5.73 17.49
N GLN A 83 5.02 7.00 17.81
CA GLN A 83 4.14 8.07 17.33
C GLN A 83 4.40 8.45 15.87
N SER A 84 5.55 8.04 15.29
CA SER A 84 5.94 8.37 13.93
C SER A 84 6.67 7.23 13.25
N LEU A 85 6.44 7.07 11.94
CA LEU A 85 7.25 6.19 11.08
C LEU A 85 8.64 6.78 10.80
N ARG A 86 8.81 8.11 10.97
CA ARG A 86 10.05 8.84 10.67
C ARG A 86 11.18 8.51 11.66
N LYS A 87 10.87 8.53 12.95
CA LYS A 87 11.83 8.30 14.04
C LYS A 87 11.25 7.31 15.05
N LEU A 88 12.09 6.39 15.53
CA LEU A 88 11.74 5.36 16.52
C LEU A 88 12.40 5.63 17.88
N ASP A 89 12.75 6.89 18.17
CA ASP A 89 13.50 7.30 19.36
C ASP A 89 12.64 7.36 20.64
N SER A 90 11.33 7.52 20.50
CA SER A 90 10.38 7.72 21.59
C SER A 90 9.31 6.63 21.60
N PRO A 91 9.63 5.40 22.06
CA PRO A 91 8.65 4.33 22.14
C PRO A 91 7.55 4.67 23.15
N VAL A 92 6.32 4.30 22.82
CA VAL A 92 5.15 4.44 23.69
C VAL A 92 4.52 3.07 23.94
N ALA A 93 3.91 2.90 25.11
CA ALA A 93 3.06 1.74 25.38
C ALA A 93 1.72 1.91 24.68
N CYS A 94 1.28 0.87 23.96
CA CYS A 94 0.00 0.86 23.26
C CYS A 94 -0.73 -0.44 23.56
N THR A 95 -1.88 -0.34 24.22
CA THR A 95 -2.75 -1.49 24.49
C THR A 95 -3.68 -1.71 23.32
N ILE A 96 -3.62 -2.92 22.76
CA ILE A 96 -4.38 -3.36 21.58
C ILE A 96 -5.26 -4.56 21.93
N LYS A 97 -6.39 -4.71 21.22
CA LYS A 97 -7.31 -5.84 21.43
C LYS A 97 -6.76 -7.14 20.87
N HIS A 98 -7.08 -8.26 21.49
CA HIS A 98 -6.91 -9.56 20.85
C HIS A 98 -7.71 -9.61 19.54
N GLY A 99 -7.20 -10.32 18.54
CA GLY A 99 -7.85 -10.41 17.24
C GLY A 99 -6.90 -10.74 16.09
N ILE A 100 -7.47 -10.86 14.90
CA ILE A 100 -6.72 -11.01 13.65
C ILE A 100 -6.44 -9.62 13.07
N TYR A 101 -5.16 -9.33 12.84
CA TYR A 101 -4.65 -8.11 12.22
C TYR A 101 -4.21 -8.45 10.79
N HIS A 102 -5.03 -8.03 9.84
CA HIS A 102 -4.81 -8.14 8.40
C HIS A 102 -5.79 -7.19 7.67
N PRO A 103 -5.44 -6.57 6.53
CA PRO A 103 -6.36 -5.69 5.78
C PRO A 103 -7.71 -6.31 5.44
N TRP A 104 -7.72 -7.61 5.13
CA TRP A 104 -8.96 -8.37 4.81
C TRP A 104 -9.62 -9.03 6.03
N SER A 105 -9.17 -8.75 7.26
CA SER A 105 -9.81 -9.27 8.48
C SER A 105 -11.12 -8.54 8.75
N LYS A 106 -12.20 -9.30 8.97
CA LYS A 106 -13.49 -8.76 9.46
C LYS A 106 -13.49 -8.50 10.99
N THR A 107 -12.37 -8.78 11.68
CA THR A 107 -12.27 -8.59 13.12
C THR A 107 -12.34 -7.10 13.45
N LYS A 108 -13.28 -6.70 14.32
CA LYS A 108 -13.33 -5.33 14.86
C LYS A 108 -12.19 -5.13 15.87
N ASN A 109 -10.99 -4.88 15.37
CA ASN A 109 -9.81 -4.54 16.16
C ASN A 109 -9.59 -3.02 16.15
N SER A 110 -8.47 -2.57 16.71
CA SER A 110 -8.16 -1.13 16.84
C SER A 110 -7.35 -0.56 15.66
N VAL A 111 -7.25 -1.28 14.53
CA VAL A 111 -6.47 -0.82 13.38
C VAL A 111 -7.20 0.29 12.64
N ILE A 112 -6.48 1.39 12.41
CA ILE A 112 -6.91 2.52 11.59
C ILE A 112 -6.43 2.31 10.15
N HIS A 113 -5.16 1.96 9.97
CA HIS A 113 -4.57 1.73 8.65
C HIS A 113 -3.32 0.85 8.71
N TYR A 114 -2.83 0.42 7.55
CA TYR A 114 -1.58 -0.30 7.37
C TYR A 114 -0.62 0.53 6.51
N TYR A 115 0.68 0.44 6.79
CA TYR A 115 1.72 1.12 6.04
C TYR A 115 2.85 0.16 5.71
N THR A 116 3.34 0.25 4.47
CA THR A 116 4.63 -0.30 4.10
C THR A 116 5.63 0.83 3.89
N ILE A 117 6.80 0.70 4.50
CA ILE A 117 7.94 1.58 4.24
C ILE A 117 8.97 0.81 3.42
N THR A 118 9.12 1.19 2.15
CA THR A 118 10.06 0.56 1.21
C THR A 118 11.26 1.46 0.93
N PRO A 119 12.45 0.86 0.67
CA PRO A 119 13.54 1.62 0.08
C PRO A 119 13.14 2.16 -1.29
N VAL A 120 13.73 3.30 -1.63
CA VAL A 120 13.65 3.88 -2.98
C VAL A 120 14.90 3.44 -3.70
N GLU A 121 14.73 2.75 -4.83
CA GLU A 121 15.84 2.32 -5.67
C GLU A 121 15.87 3.16 -6.96
N ASP A 122 17.06 3.51 -7.42
CA ASP A 122 17.25 4.16 -8.71
C ASP A 122 18.09 3.23 -9.58
N TYR A 123 17.77 3.10 -10.87
CA TYR A 123 18.51 2.23 -11.80
C TYR A 123 18.96 3.02 -13.01
N LYS A 124 20.19 2.79 -13.45
CA LYS A 124 20.73 3.31 -14.71
C LYS A 124 20.77 2.20 -15.74
N ALA A 125 20.19 2.44 -16.92
CA ALA A 125 20.32 1.55 -18.05
C ALA A 125 21.75 1.61 -18.60
N LEU A 126 22.40 0.45 -18.70
CA LEU A 126 23.74 0.31 -19.28
C LEU A 126 23.71 0.15 -20.80
N LYS A 127 22.61 -0.41 -21.31
CA LYS A 127 22.36 -0.58 -22.75
C LYS A 127 20.88 -0.37 -23.07
N LYS A 128 20.54 -0.37 -24.36
CA LYS A 128 19.12 -0.34 -24.77
C LYS A 128 18.43 -1.62 -24.31
N ALA A 129 17.32 -1.46 -23.60
CA ALA A 129 16.51 -2.56 -23.05
C ALA A 129 15.02 -2.25 -23.21
N LYS A 130 14.19 -3.27 -22.94
CA LYS A 130 12.73 -3.13 -22.92
C LYS A 130 12.23 -3.50 -21.52
N LEU A 131 11.40 -2.65 -20.93
CA LEU A 131 10.63 -2.95 -19.73
C LEU A 131 9.16 -2.90 -20.16
N GLU A 132 8.50 -4.05 -20.23
CA GLU A 132 7.13 -4.17 -20.76
C GLU A 132 6.97 -3.51 -22.15
N GLU A 133 6.11 -2.49 -22.29
CA GLU A 133 5.94 -1.67 -23.49
C GLU A 133 6.99 -0.55 -23.65
N TYR A 134 7.78 -0.27 -22.60
CA TYR A 134 8.71 0.86 -22.56
C TYR A 134 10.07 0.48 -23.14
N THR A 135 10.52 1.26 -24.13
CA THR A 135 11.92 1.23 -24.57
C THR A 135 12.74 2.13 -23.66
N ILE A 136 13.79 1.54 -23.07
CA ILE A 136 14.76 2.22 -22.22
C ILE A 136 16.07 2.34 -23.00
N HIS A 137 16.61 3.55 -23.10
CA HIS A 137 17.86 3.80 -23.81
C HIS A 137 19.07 3.70 -22.86
N ALA A 138 20.23 3.36 -23.41
CA ALA A 138 21.48 3.39 -22.64
C ALA A 138 21.68 4.79 -22.02
N GLY A 139 22.00 4.82 -20.73
CA GLY A 139 22.16 6.05 -19.95
C GLY A 139 20.87 6.60 -19.33
N ASP A 140 19.68 6.13 -19.73
CA ASP A 140 18.43 6.51 -19.06
C ASP A 140 18.48 6.09 -17.57
N ILE A 141 17.90 6.92 -16.71
CA ILE A 141 17.77 6.65 -15.27
C ILE A 141 16.29 6.47 -14.95
N ILE A 142 15.97 5.34 -14.33
CA ILE A 142 14.67 5.05 -13.74
C ILE A 142 14.80 5.39 -12.27
N THR A 143 14.07 6.40 -11.82
CA THR A 143 14.15 6.88 -10.43
C THR A 143 12.92 6.46 -9.64
N ASN A 144 13.08 6.36 -8.33
CA ASN A 144 12.02 5.98 -7.41
C ASN A 144 11.34 4.66 -7.75
N VAL A 145 12.15 3.65 -8.06
CA VAL A 145 11.69 2.28 -8.22
C VAL A 145 11.21 1.78 -6.86
N VAL A 146 9.95 1.38 -6.81
CA VAL A 146 9.26 0.90 -5.62
C VAL A 146 8.49 -0.37 -5.98
N TYR A 147 8.71 -1.44 -5.21
CA TYR A 147 7.88 -2.64 -5.27
C TYR A 147 6.43 -2.30 -4.92
N LEU A 148 5.49 -2.83 -5.71
CA LEU A 148 4.06 -2.72 -5.48
C LEU A 148 3.55 -3.99 -4.79
N SER A 149 3.24 -5.01 -5.58
CA SER A 149 2.73 -6.32 -5.17
C SER A 149 2.94 -7.32 -6.30
N GLU A 150 2.96 -8.62 -5.98
CA GLU A 150 2.95 -9.71 -6.97
C GLU A 150 4.08 -9.64 -8.00
N GLY A 151 5.25 -9.14 -7.57
CA GLY A 151 6.42 -9.00 -8.44
C GLY A 151 6.40 -7.77 -9.35
N PHE A 152 5.41 -6.89 -9.24
CA PHE A 152 5.37 -5.63 -10.00
C PHE A 152 6.04 -4.48 -9.24
N CYS A 153 6.71 -3.63 -10.01
CA CYS A 153 7.39 -2.42 -9.57
C CYS A 153 6.88 -1.23 -10.38
N LYS A 154 6.86 -0.06 -9.74
CA LYS A 154 6.71 1.22 -10.45
C LYS A 154 8.00 2.01 -10.38
N GLY A 155 8.27 2.82 -11.37
CA GLY A 155 9.38 3.79 -11.38
C GLY A 155 9.07 5.00 -12.25
N ASN A 156 9.89 6.03 -12.16
CA ASN A 156 9.78 7.23 -12.98
C ASN A 156 10.88 7.22 -14.05
N LEU A 157 10.49 7.29 -15.31
CA LEU A 157 11.39 7.41 -16.47
C LEU A 157 11.13 8.75 -17.14
N LYS A 158 12.11 9.67 -17.07
CA LYS A 158 11.96 11.04 -17.59
C LYS A 158 10.73 11.71 -16.95
N ASN A 159 9.72 12.07 -17.74
CA ASN A 159 8.51 12.77 -17.29
C ASN A 159 7.28 11.88 -17.13
N ARG A 160 7.46 10.56 -17.01
CA ARG A 160 6.34 9.60 -16.85
C ARG A 160 6.64 8.53 -15.80
N GLN A 161 5.58 8.03 -15.18
CA GLN A 161 5.63 6.80 -14.40
C GLN A 161 5.50 5.60 -15.34
N ILE A 162 6.24 4.54 -15.04
CA ILE A 162 6.22 3.27 -15.75
C ILE A 162 6.02 2.15 -14.73
N GLU A 163 5.31 1.11 -15.13
CA GLU A 163 5.11 -0.11 -14.36
C GLU A 163 5.77 -1.28 -15.10
N PHE A 164 6.41 -2.17 -14.36
CA PHE A 164 7.17 -3.28 -14.92
C PHE A 164 7.38 -4.38 -13.89
N THR A 165 7.70 -5.59 -14.34
CA THR A 165 8.12 -6.68 -13.45
C THR A 165 9.44 -6.35 -12.75
N CYS A 166 9.50 -6.46 -11.42
CA CYS A 166 10.68 -6.12 -10.62
C CYS A 166 11.93 -6.93 -11.03
N SER A 167 11.74 -8.20 -11.42
CA SER A 167 12.81 -9.07 -11.92
C SER A 167 13.49 -8.52 -13.17
N ALA A 168 12.78 -7.73 -14.00
CA ALA A 168 13.33 -7.13 -15.19
C ALA A 168 14.52 -6.19 -14.89
N LEU A 169 14.61 -5.62 -13.69
CA LEU A 169 15.75 -4.85 -13.22
C LEU A 169 16.69 -5.68 -12.34
N GLN A 170 16.15 -6.42 -11.38
CA GLN A 170 16.92 -7.08 -10.32
C GLN A 170 17.78 -8.25 -10.83
N GLU A 171 17.28 -8.98 -11.83
CA GLU A 171 17.96 -10.15 -12.40
C GLU A 171 18.83 -9.79 -13.62
N ASN A 172 18.59 -8.64 -14.25
CA ASN A 172 19.29 -8.19 -15.47
C ASN A 172 20.40 -7.18 -15.17
N GLN A 173 21.34 -7.54 -14.30
CA GLN A 173 22.46 -6.67 -13.90
C GLN A 173 23.42 -6.28 -15.03
N ARG A 174 23.35 -6.97 -16.18
CA ARG A 174 24.09 -6.61 -17.40
C ARG A 174 23.47 -5.41 -18.13
N ASP A 175 22.20 -5.14 -17.86
CA ASP A 175 21.37 -4.19 -18.62
C ASP A 175 21.05 -2.98 -17.75
N PHE A 176 20.94 -3.20 -16.44
CA PHE A 176 20.64 -2.18 -15.45
C PHE A 176 21.61 -2.24 -14.29
N GLN A 177 22.11 -1.07 -13.92
CA GLN A 177 22.92 -0.86 -12.73
C GLN A 177 22.08 -0.13 -11.70
N LEU A 178 21.89 -0.75 -10.54
CA LEU A 178 21.38 -0.06 -9.37
C LEU A 178 22.31 1.10 -8.99
N LEU A 179 21.75 2.31 -8.85
CA LEU A 179 22.45 3.52 -8.47
C LEU A 179 22.44 3.70 -6.96
N GLY A 180 23.63 3.99 -6.43
CA GLY A 180 23.87 4.00 -5.00
C GLY A 180 24.03 2.60 -4.44
N LYS A 181 24.20 2.51 -3.12
CA LYS A 181 23.88 1.27 -2.44
C LYS A 181 22.35 1.26 -2.41
N ALA A 182 21.67 0.23 -2.95
CA ALA A 182 20.49 -0.23 -2.21
C ALA A 182 21.00 -0.30 -0.79
N GLU A 183 20.31 0.25 0.19
CA GLU A 183 20.61 -0.16 1.55
C GLU A 183 20.43 -1.67 1.55
N ASN A 184 21.53 -2.39 1.32
CA ASN A 184 21.55 -3.81 1.03
C ASN A 184 21.13 -4.41 2.36
N GLY A 185 19.84 -4.72 2.49
CA GLY A 185 19.25 -5.16 3.75
C GLY A 185 18.26 -4.23 4.44
N SER A 186 17.89 -3.04 3.92
CA SER A 186 16.69 -2.36 4.43
C SER A 186 15.45 -3.04 3.83
N ARG A 187 15.12 -4.22 4.35
CA ARG A 187 13.89 -4.94 4.01
C ARG A 187 12.69 -4.00 4.16
N PRO A 188 11.66 -4.11 3.29
CA PRO A 188 10.41 -3.43 3.51
C PRO A 188 9.92 -3.59 4.95
N GLU A 189 9.52 -2.49 5.58
CA GLU A 189 8.99 -2.50 6.94
C GLU A 189 7.46 -2.46 6.86
N GLN A 190 6.77 -3.38 7.53
CA GLN A 190 5.32 -3.37 7.64
C GLN A 190 4.89 -2.80 8.99
N TRP A 191 3.87 -1.94 8.96
CA TRP A 191 3.43 -1.18 10.12
C TRP A 191 1.91 -1.18 10.21
N LEU A 192 1.43 -1.31 11.44
CA LEU A 192 0.03 -1.18 11.81
C LEU A 192 -0.16 0.17 12.48
N TYR A 193 -0.99 1.03 11.89
CA TYR A 193 -1.43 2.26 12.54
C TYR A 193 -2.71 1.98 13.32
N VAL A 194 -2.65 2.11 14.64
CA VAL A 194 -3.72 1.70 15.56
C VAL A 194 -4.17 2.84 16.47
N LYS A 195 -5.39 2.72 16.98
CA LYS A 195 -5.88 3.49 18.13
C LYS A 195 -5.64 2.67 19.41
N CYS A 196 -4.75 3.13 20.27
CA CYS A 196 -4.45 2.48 21.53
C CYS A 196 -5.60 2.69 22.53
N GLU A 197 -5.81 1.78 23.49
CA GLU A 197 -6.85 1.94 24.52
C GLU A 197 -6.59 3.16 25.42
N GLU A 198 -5.33 3.58 25.53
CA GLU A 198 -4.88 4.79 26.20
C GLU A 198 -5.34 6.09 25.47
N GLY A 199 -6.05 5.98 24.36
CA GLY A 199 -6.69 7.11 23.66
C GLY A 199 -5.84 7.80 22.60
N HIS A 200 -4.54 7.48 22.51
CA HIS A 200 -3.65 7.99 21.48
C HIS A 200 -3.55 7.03 20.27
N LYS A 201 -2.99 7.52 19.16
CA LYS A 201 -2.73 6.72 17.94
C LYS A 201 -1.23 6.44 17.83
N ALA A 202 -0.87 5.25 17.38
CA ALA A 202 0.52 4.86 17.26
C ALA A 202 0.75 3.83 16.14
N PHE A 203 2.00 3.68 15.74
CA PHE A 203 2.48 2.71 14.76
C PHE A 203 3.15 1.54 15.48
N ILE A 204 2.72 0.32 15.16
CA ILE A 204 3.32 -0.92 15.66
C ILE A 204 3.98 -1.61 14.48
N GLN A 205 5.25 -1.99 14.61
CA GLN A 205 5.94 -2.77 13.59
C GLN A 205 5.44 -4.22 13.63
N ASP A 206 5.13 -4.79 12.48
CA ASP A 206 4.61 -6.16 12.34
C ASP A 206 5.52 -7.21 13.00
N THR A 207 6.83 -7.13 12.75
CA THR A 207 7.86 -8.04 13.24
C THR A 207 8.00 -7.92 14.76
N ALA A 208 7.93 -6.70 15.31
CA ALA A 208 7.95 -6.49 16.75
C ALA A 208 6.70 -7.07 17.43
N LEU A 209 5.53 -7.00 16.78
CA LEU A 209 4.30 -7.61 17.27
C LEU A 209 4.35 -9.14 17.20
N LEU A 210 4.82 -9.70 16.09
CA LEU A 210 5.00 -11.15 15.89
C LEU A 210 5.97 -11.77 16.90
N ASN A 211 6.93 -11.01 17.42
CA ASN A 211 7.87 -11.46 18.45
C ASN A 211 7.28 -11.49 19.87
N LYS A 212 5.99 -11.12 20.06
CA LYS A 212 5.34 -11.15 21.38
C LYS A 212 4.77 -12.54 21.70
N ASN A 213 4.89 -12.94 22.96
CA ASN A 213 4.38 -14.24 23.43
C ASN A 213 2.87 -14.42 23.14
N GLY A 214 2.55 -15.49 22.40
CA GLY A 214 1.18 -15.85 22.05
C GLY A 214 0.62 -15.08 20.84
N VAL A 215 1.42 -14.26 20.16
CA VAL A 215 1.12 -13.76 18.82
C VAL A 215 1.62 -14.77 17.80
N LYS A 216 0.82 -15.07 16.78
CA LYS A 216 1.13 -16.06 15.76
C LYS A 216 1.13 -15.46 14.36
N LYS A 217 2.06 -15.92 13.53
CA LYS A 217 2.04 -15.66 12.10
C LYS A 217 1.08 -16.63 11.42
N GLY A 218 0.31 -16.12 10.47
CA GLY A 218 -0.58 -16.92 9.65
C GLY A 218 -0.55 -16.53 8.18
N SER A 219 -1.36 -17.23 7.41
CA SER A 219 -1.69 -16.91 6.02
C SER A 219 -3.19 -17.02 5.81
N LEU A 220 -3.68 -16.39 4.76
CA LEU A 220 -5.00 -16.57 4.22
C LEU A 220 -5.08 -17.95 3.55
N SER A 221 -6.27 -18.53 3.59
CA SER A 221 -6.63 -19.76 2.92
C SER A 221 -7.90 -19.50 2.11
N ASN A 222 -7.87 -19.87 0.82
CA ASN A 222 -9.02 -19.81 -0.09
C ASN A 222 -10.02 -20.97 0.11
N THR A 223 -10.06 -21.57 1.30
CA THR A 223 -11.04 -22.65 1.61
C THR A 223 -12.41 -22.11 2.02
N GLY A 224 -12.67 -20.81 1.82
CA GLY A 224 -13.98 -20.20 2.03
C GLY A 224 -15.04 -20.67 1.04
N LYS A 225 -16.30 -20.69 1.47
CA LYS A 225 -17.46 -21.01 0.61
C LYS A 225 -17.72 -19.98 -0.50
N SER A 226 -17.04 -18.84 -0.45
CA SER A 226 -17.06 -17.77 -1.45
C SER A 226 -15.68 -17.11 -1.54
N ALA A 227 -15.37 -16.45 -2.68
CA ALA A 227 -14.13 -15.70 -2.87
C ALA A 227 -13.90 -14.56 -1.85
N LEU A 228 -14.90 -14.24 -1.02
CA LEU A 228 -14.88 -13.17 -0.01
C LEU A 228 -14.74 -13.69 1.43
N ASP A 229 -14.68 -15.02 1.62
CA ASP A 229 -14.53 -15.64 2.94
C ASP A 229 -13.12 -16.20 3.11
N PHE A 230 -12.16 -15.32 3.41
CA PHE A 230 -10.82 -15.77 3.75
C PHE A 230 -10.80 -16.47 5.10
N LEU A 231 -10.25 -17.69 5.14
CA LEU A 231 -9.94 -18.38 6.38
C LEU A 231 -8.48 -18.09 6.77
N PHE A 232 -8.26 -17.71 8.03
CA PHE A 232 -6.93 -17.43 8.54
C PHE A 232 -6.33 -18.70 9.13
N LYS A 233 -5.26 -19.23 8.50
CA LYS A 233 -4.49 -20.35 9.02
C LYS A 233 -3.29 -19.82 9.78
N THR A 234 -3.23 -20.05 11.08
CA THR A 234 -2.11 -19.61 11.93
C THR A 234 -1.17 -20.78 12.18
N TYR A 235 0.12 -20.48 12.19
CA TYR A 235 1.19 -21.43 12.44
C TYR A 235 1.72 -21.21 13.87
N PRO A 236 2.17 -22.28 14.56
CA PRO A 236 2.75 -22.16 15.89
C PRO A 236 3.97 -21.22 15.90
#